data_AF-A0A2N5ZD46-F1
#
_entry.id   AF-A0A2N5ZD46-F1
#
_cell.length_a   1.000
_cell.length_b   1.000
_cell.length_c   1.000
_cell.angle_alpha   90.00
_cell.angle_beta   90.00
_cell.angle_gamma   90.00
#
_symmetry.space_group_name_H-M   'P 1'
#
loop_
_entity.id
_entity.type
_entity.pdbx_description
1 polymer ?
#
loop_
_entity_poly.entity_id
_entity_poly.type
_entity_poly.pdbx_seq_one_letter_code
_entity_poly.pdbx_strand_id
1 'polypeptide(L)'
;MKKTFFIAALILTFTLSVCALDIDSLDGAFRINKLTEDGYQTINNVNLVQQSDERGTISYEGTTEERNSRFNITFFHEDDGVYAIVEDGDFEAIYVVSDASDFHITLVNTDYPYDEMKLVYDKSGNDFDYDQYYSYLACLDERDLKRKLHDLIDNQKAVGYNSARVYIFRDLYNKDGYVEGVYTGKTLKTNNVPNSNIMNTEHTWPQSHFSGSEASTKKCDLHHLYPTDSKANSRRSSFDFGEVDSITWQEGGSYLGYNTNGHMIFEPRDEHKGNVARAIFYFSVRYNQSVNH
;
A
#
# COMPACT_ATOMS: atom_id res chain seq x y z
N MET A 1 -39.83 7.45 -7.96
CA MET A 1 -38.55 8.19 -7.94
C MET A 1 -37.48 7.39 -7.20
N LYS A 2 -37.33 6.11 -7.57
CA LYS A 2 -36.36 5.15 -7.04
C LYS A 2 -35.63 4.60 -8.27
N LYS A 3 -34.46 5.14 -8.58
CA LYS A 3 -33.51 4.59 -9.59
C LYS A 3 -32.20 5.38 -9.76
N THR A 4 -31.99 6.49 -9.04
CA THR A 4 -30.78 7.32 -9.23
C THR A 4 -29.73 7.18 -8.11
N PHE A 5 -30.02 6.47 -7.01
CA PHE A 5 -29.06 6.26 -5.91
C PHE A 5 -28.18 5.00 -6.05
N PHE A 6 -28.29 4.26 -7.16
CA PHE A 6 -27.60 2.98 -7.36
C PHE A 6 -26.36 3.06 -8.27
N ILE A 7 -25.95 4.27 -8.68
CA ILE A 7 -24.77 4.46 -9.57
C ILE A 7 -23.62 5.17 -8.85
N ALA A 8 -23.87 5.89 -7.75
CA ALA A 8 -22.80 6.45 -6.91
C ALA A 8 -22.16 5.39 -5.98
N ALA A 9 -22.90 4.35 -5.59
CA ALA A 9 -22.39 3.25 -4.76
C ALA A 9 -21.60 2.18 -5.55
N LEU A 10 -21.65 2.22 -6.89
CA LEU A 10 -20.94 1.27 -7.75
C LEU A 10 -19.61 1.81 -8.32
N ILE A 11 -19.37 3.12 -8.16
CA ILE A 11 -18.13 3.78 -8.60
C ILE A 11 -17.18 4.01 -7.41
N LEU A 12 -17.68 3.94 -6.16
CA LEU A 12 -16.83 3.91 -4.95
C LEU A 12 -16.42 2.49 -4.52
N THR A 13 -17.02 1.44 -5.10
CA THR A 13 -16.67 0.04 -4.80
C THR A 13 -15.59 -0.54 -5.71
N PHE A 14 -14.94 0.30 -6.55
CA PHE A 14 -13.87 -0.15 -7.45
C PHE A 14 -12.59 0.70 -7.42
N THR A 15 -12.44 1.60 -6.44
CA THR A 15 -11.22 2.41 -6.31
C THR A 15 -10.41 2.19 -5.04
N LEU A 16 -10.86 1.40 -4.07
CA LEU A 16 -10.09 1.20 -2.83
C LEU A 16 -10.23 -0.24 -2.31
N SER A 17 -9.69 -1.20 -3.06
CA SER A 17 -8.94 -2.31 -2.44
C SER A 17 -7.43 -2.08 -2.62
N VAL A 18 -7.04 -0.82 -2.77
CA VAL A 18 -5.67 -0.37 -2.95
C VAL A 18 -5.09 -0.18 -1.55
N CYS A 19 -4.31 -1.17 -1.09
CA CYS A 19 -3.58 -1.15 0.17
C CYS A 19 -4.51 -1.11 1.39
N ALA A 20 -4.96 -2.27 1.88
CA ALA A 20 -5.31 -2.35 3.29
C ALA A 20 -4.05 -1.98 4.08
N LEU A 21 -4.00 -0.73 4.54
CA LEU A 21 -3.13 -0.28 5.60
C LEU A 21 -3.27 -1.28 6.76
N ASP A 22 -2.16 -1.77 7.28
CA ASP A 22 -2.18 -2.58 8.49
C ASP A 22 -2.47 -1.62 9.66
N ILE A 23 -3.76 -1.46 9.95
CA ILE A 23 -4.28 -0.64 11.05
C ILE A 23 -3.71 -1.11 12.39
N ASP A 24 -3.18 -2.33 12.45
CA ASP A 24 -2.50 -2.89 13.61
C ASP A 24 -1.07 -2.33 13.79
N SER A 25 -0.62 -1.43 12.91
CA SER A 25 0.76 -0.90 12.89
C SER A 25 0.88 0.64 12.79
N LEU A 26 -0.18 1.39 13.13
CA LEU A 26 -0.27 2.86 12.94
C LEU A 26 0.54 3.73 13.92
N ASP A 27 1.72 3.28 14.35
CA ASP A 27 2.54 4.08 15.27
C ASP A 27 3.16 5.30 14.57
N GLY A 28 2.99 6.47 15.19
CA GLY A 28 3.70 7.70 14.82
C GLY A 28 2.85 8.95 14.86
N ALA A 29 3.42 10.05 14.34
CA ALA A 29 2.75 11.34 14.29
C ALA A 29 1.77 11.40 13.12
N PHE A 30 0.65 12.08 13.31
CA PHE A 30 -0.43 12.32 12.36
C PHE A 30 -0.93 13.76 12.51
N ARG A 31 -1.58 14.27 11.47
CA ARG A 31 -2.38 15.49 11.49
C ARG A 31 -3.86 15.11 11.38
N ILE A 32 -4.69 15.74 12.18
CA ILE A 32 -6.15 15.68 12.03
C ILE A 32 -6.55 16.85 11.14
N ASN A 33 -7.04 16.53 9.95
CA ASN A 33 -7.66 17.51 9.07
C ASN A 33 -9.18 17.33 9.11
N LYS A 34 -9.91 18.43 9.28
CA LYS A 34 -11.38 18.43 9.26
C LYS A 34 -11.88 19.13 8.00
N LEU A 35 -12.95 18.60 7.40
CA LEU A 35 -13.59 19.24 6.27
C LEU A 35 -14.30 20.53 6.73
N THR A 36 -14.03 21.63 6.05
CA THR A 36 -14.68 22.94 6.25
C THR A 36 -15.23 23.47 4.92
N GLU A 37 -15.92 24.61 4.94
CA GLU A 37 -16.38 25.28 3.70
C GLU A 37 -15.23 25.61 2.73
N ASP A 38 -14.02 25.83 3.27
CA ASP A 38 -12.80 26.13 2.51
C ASP A 38 -11.94 24.88 2.23
N GLY A 39 -12.48 23.68 2.45
CA GLY A 39 -11.77 22.40 2.29
C GLY A 39 -11.17 21.86 3.59
N TYR A 40 -10.21 20.94 3.46
CA TYR A 40 -9.55 20.30 4.60
C TYR A 40 -8.61 21.27 5.32
N GLN A 41 -8.83 21.48 6.62
CA GLN A 41 -7.99 22.31 7.47
C GLN A 41 -7.41 21.46 8.59
N THR A 42 -6.11 21.59 8.86
CA THR A 42 -5.48 20.96 10.02
C THR A 42 -6.05 21.59 11.28
N ILE A 43 -6.71 20.77 12.09
CA ILE A 43 -7.26 21.17 13.38
C ILE A 43 -6.42 20.67 14.55
N ASN A 44 -5.57 19.66 14.33
CA ASN A 44 -4.75 19.09 15.39
C ASN A 44 -3.56 18.29 14.87
N ASN A 45 -2.56 18.12 15.74
CA ASN A 45 -1.46 17.17 15.58
C ASN A 45 -1.57 16.11 16.68
N VAL A 46 -1.28 14.88 16.30
CA VAL A 46 -1.59 13.69 17.08
C VAL A 46 -0.41 12.74 16.97
N ASN A 47 0.02 12.13 18.08
CA ASN A 47 0.97 11.02 18.01
C ASN A 47 0.24 9.77 18.48
N LEU A 48 -0.01 8.85 17.56
CA LEU A 48 -0.68 7.58 17.84
C LEU A 48 0.36 6.58 18.35
N VAL A 49 0.08 5.97 19.50
CA VAL A 49 0.86 4.87 20.06
C VAL A 49 -0.09 3.71 20.35
N GLN A 50 0.15 2.57 19.72
CA GLN A 50 -0.66 1.37 19.91
C GLN A 50 -0.67 0.95 21.39
N GLN A 51 -1.88 0.79 21.92
CA GLN A 51 -2.15 0.11 23.18
C GLN A 51 -2.63 -1.29 22.85
N SER A 52 -1.97 -2.31 23.39
CA SER A 52 -2.47 -3.68 23.32
C SER A 52 -3.40 -3.93 24.50
N ASP A 53 -4.63 -4.37 24.23
CA ASP A 53 -5.46 -5.02 25.23
C ASP A 53 -5.48 -6.54 25.01
N GLU A 54 -5.84 -7.30 26.04
CA GLU A 54 -5.89 -8.78 26.00
C GLU A 54 -7.01 -9.31 25.07
N ARG A 55 -7.72 -8.44 24.34
CA ARG A 55 -8.91 -8.77 23.52
C ARG A 55 -8.75 -8.46 22.03
N GLY A 56 -7.60 -7.95 21.59
CA GLY A 56 -7.35 -7.65 20.18
C GLY A 56 -7.97 -6.32 19.72
N THR A 57 -8.34 -5.45 20.65
CA THR A 57 -8.74 -4.08 20.35
C THR A 57 -7.49 -3.23 20.16
N ILE A 58 -7.42 -2.45 19.08
CA ILE A 58 -6.30 -1.55 18.82
C ILE A 58 -6.74 -0.13 19.14
N SER A 59 -6.19 0.39 20.24
CA SER A 59 -6.47 1.74 20.71
C SER A 59 -5.22 2.58 20.61
N TYR A 60 -5.37 3.80 20.12
CA TYR A 60 -4.31 4.79 20.03
C TYR A 60 -4.65 5.96 20.93
N GLU A 61 -3.81 6.20 21.93
CA GLU A 61 -3.84 7.45 22.69
C GLU A 61 -2.98 8.46 21.94
N GLY A 62 -3.45 9.70 21.81
CA GLY A 62 -2.57 10.77 21.41
C GLY A 62 -2.78 12.06 22.17
N THR A 63 -1.74 12.89 22.09
CA THR A 63 -1.62 14.14 22.84
C THR A 63 -1.62 15.33 21.88
N THR A 64 -2.55 16.26 22.07
CA THR A 64 -2.63 17.49 21.28
C THR A 64 -1.61 18.52 21.76
N GLU A 65 -0.94 19.25 20.86
CA GLU A 65 0.01 20.31 21.25
C GLU A 65 -0.67 21.51 21.94
N GLU A 66 -1.95 21.80 21.64
CA GLU A 66 -2.61 23.02 22.10
C GLU A 66 -3.42 22.89 23.40
N ARG A 67 -3.85 21.68 23.79
CA ARG A 67 -4.82 21.53 24.90
C ARG A 67 -4.45 20.53 25.99
N ASN A 68 -3.38 19.75 25.85
CA ASN A 68 -3.12 18.61 26.74
C ASN A 68 -4.34 17.65 26.83
N SER A 69 -5.26 17.73 25.87
CA SER A 69 -6.39 16.82 25.74
C SER A 69 -5.85 15.48 25.27
N ARG A 70 -6.32 14.41 25.90
CA ARG A 70 -6.12 13.05 25.43
C ARG A 70 -7.28 12.73 24.52
N PHE A 71 -6.97 12.36 23.29
CA PHE A 71 -7.95 11.75 22.40
C PHE A 71 -7.58 10.27 22.24
N ASN A 72 -8.59 9.41 22.25
CA ASN A 72 -8.43 7.99 21.97
C ASN A 72 -9.10 7.67 20.65
N ILE A 73 -8.41 6.91 19.81
CA ILE A 73 -8.99 6.34 18.60
C ILE A 73 -8.90 4.83 18.72
N THR A 74 -10.04 4.16 18.71
CA THR A 74 -10.13 2.71 18.75
C THR A 74 -10.65 2.20 17.43
N PHE A 75 -9.82 1.47 16.70
CA PHE A 75 -10.22 0.82 15.46
C PHE A 75 -10.74 -0.59 15.75
N PHE A 76 -11.81 -0.97 15.07
CA PHE A 76 -12.37 -2.31 15.17
C PHE A 76 -13.00 -2.76 13.85
N HIS A 77 -13.00 -4.07 13.67
CA HIS A 77 -13.67 -4.74 12.55
C HIS A 77 -15.06 -5.18 12.97
N GLU A 78 -16.06 -4.87 12.15
CA GLU A 78 -17.41 -5.41 12.28
C GLU A 78 -17.92 -5.76 10.88
N ASP A 79 -18.33 -7.02 10.68
CA ASP A 79 -18.63 -7.60 9.37
C ASP A 79 -17.50 -7.40 8.33
N ASP A 80 -17.82 -6.83 7.17
CA ASP A 80 -16.88 -6.53 6.07
C ASP A 80 -16.31 -5.09 6.15
N GLY A 81 -16.56 -4.37 7.25
CA GLY A 81 -16.20 -2.97 7.42
C GLY A 81 -15.16 -2.72 8.51
N VAL A 82 -14.50 -1.56 8.41
CA VAL A 82 -13.63 -1.03 9.47
C VAL A 82 -14.27 0.23 10.04
N TYR A 83 -14.31 0.29 11.37
CA TYR A 83 -14.90 1.39 12.11
C TYR A 83 -13.87 1.96 13.10
N ALA A 84 -14.11 3.20 13.52
CA ALA A 84 -13.33 3.86 14.55
C ALA A 84 -14.25 4.50 15.59
N ILE A 85 -13.97 4.30 16.87
CA ILE A 85 -14.50 5.13 17.95
C ILE A 85 -13.48 6.22 18.23
N VAL A 86 -13.93 7.47 18.21
CA VAL A 86 -13.09 8.63 18.56
C VAL A 86 -13.63 9.25 19.86
N GLU A 87 -12.80 9.26 20.88
CA GLU A 87 -13.07 9.87 22.19
C GLU A 87 -12.23 11.15 22.36
N ASP A 88 -12.84 12.28 22.72
CA ASP A 88 -12.17 13.54 23.11
C ASP A 88 -12.87 14.15 24.32
N GLY A 89 -12.32 13.93 25.51
CA GLY A 89 -12.93 14.36 26.78
C GLY A 89 -14.27 13.68 27.05
N ASP A 90 -15.37 14.45 27.02
CA ASP A 90 -16.73 13.94 27.20
C ASP A 90 -17.42 13.58 25.87
N PHE A 91 -16.73 13.76 24.73
CA PHE A 91 -17.25 13.46 23.41
C PHE A 91 -16.82 12.06 22.96
N GLU A 92 -17.77 11.25 22.49
CA GLU A 92 -17.56 9.93 21.89
C GLU A 92 -18.42 9.85 20.62
N ALA A 93 -17.81 9.44 19.50
CA ALA A 93 -18.54 9.21 18.25
C ALA A 93 -17.97 8.05 17.45
N ILE A 94 -18.85 7.37 16.71
CA ILE A 94 -18.51 6.26 15.83
C ILE A 94 -18.35 6.78 14.40
N TYR A 95 -17.24 6.40 13.78
CA TYR A 95 -16.90 6.71 12.41
C TYR A 95 -16.76 5.44 11.58
N VAL A 96 -17.15 5.53 10.30
CA VAL A 96 -16.80 4.53 9.29
C VAL A 96 -15.47 4.93 8.68
N VAL A 97 -14.54 3.97 8.55
CA VAL A 97 -13.33 4.16 7.76
C VAL A 97 -13.72 4.02 6.29
N SER A 98 -13.81 5.15 5.58
CA SER A 98 -14.21 5.15 4.17
C SER A 98 -13.04 4.95 3.21
N ASP A 99 -11.82 5.25 3.68
CA ASP A 99 -10.57 5.08 2.95
C ASP A 99 -9.42 4.92 3.95
N ALA A 100 -8.49 4.01 3.68
CA ALA A 100 -7.30 3.80 4.47
C ALA A 100 -6.12 3.46 3.55
N SER A 101 -5.03 4.20 3.70
CA SER A 101 -3.76 3.97 3.01
C SER A 101 -2.59 4.21 3.97
N ASP A 102 -1.39 3.83 3.55
CA ASP A 102 -0.12 4.10 4.26
C ASP A 102 0.08 5.57 4.71
N PHE A 103 -0.71 6.50 4.16
CA PHE A 103 -0.53 7.94 4.34
C PHE A 103 -1.74 8.66 4.93
N HIS A 104 -2.96 8.11 4.81
CA HIS A 104 -4.13 8.72 5.42
C HIS A 104 -5.26 7.74 5.69
N ILE A 105 -6.10 8.09 6.66
CA ILE A 105 -7.33 7.40 7.03
C ILE A 105 -8.45 8.43 7.00
N THR A 106 -9.51 8.14 6.26
CA THR A 106 -10.71 8.99 6.21
C THR A 106 -11.80 8.37 7.08
N LEU A 107 -12.27 9.15 8.05
CA LEU A 107 -13.28 8.81 9.02
C LEU A 107 -14.54 9.63 8.74
N VAL A 108 -15.67 8.97 8.51
CA VAL A 108 -16.98 9.61 8.29
C VAL A 108 -17.88 9.34 9.48
N ASN A 109 -18.35 10.40 10.15
CA ASN A 109 -19.21 10.28 11.32
C ASN A 109 -20.54 9.60 10.94
N THR A 110 -20.93 8.58 11.70
CA THR A 110 -22.13 7.77 11.43
C THR A 110 -23.44 8.51 11.65
N ASP A 111 -23.48 9.45 12.61
CA ASP A 111 -24.65 10.27 12.91
C ASP A 111 -24.73 11.52 12.02
N TYR A 112 -23.58 12.02 11.57
CA TYR A 112 -23.44 13.25 10.78
C TYR A 112 -22.50 13.04 9.59
N PRO A 113 -22.98 12.56 8.42
CA PRO A 113 -22.11 12.19 7.30
C PRO A 113 -21.39 13.38 6.63
N TYR A 114 -21.69 14.62 7.02
CA TYR A 114 -20.95 15.81 6.61
C TYR A 114 -19.78 16.16 7.55
N ASP A 115 -19.67 15.46 8.69
CA ASP A 115 -18.58 15.57 9.63
C ASP A 115 -17.50 14.54 9.28
N GLU A 116 -16.64 14.91 8.34
CA GLU A 116 -15.52 14.10 7.85
C GLU A 116 -14.20 14.54 8.49
N MET A 117 -13.45 13.55 8.97
CA MET A 117 -12.13 13.71 9.56
C MET A 117 -11.11 12.89 8.78
N LYS A 118 -9.98 13.48 8.43
CA LYS A 118 -8.87 12.82 7.74
C LYS A 118 -7.65 12.81 8.66
N LEU A 119 -7.25 11.62 9.11
CA LEU A 119 -5.96 11.42 9.79
C LEU A 119 -4.90 11.28 8.70
N VAL A 120 -3.91 12.16 8.69
CA VAL A 120 -2.83 12.15 7.70
C VAL A 120 -1.52 11.85 8.42
N TYR A 121 -0.80 10.81 8.02
CA TYR A 121 0.46 10.42 8.66
C TYR A 121 1.50 11.54 8.53
N ASP A 122 1.91 12.09 9.66
CA ASP A 122 2.96 13.11 9.79
C ASP A 122 4.30 12.44 10.08
N LYS A 123 4.86 11.82 9.05
CA LYS A 123 6.24 11.36 9.09
C LYS A 123 7.16 12.56 8.94
N SER A 124 7.32 13.37 9.99
CA SER A 124 8.12 14.60 10.04
C SER A 124 9.31 14.55 9.06
N GLY A 125 9.11 15.14 7.88
CA GLY A 125 10.03 15.03 6.74
C GLY A 125 9.41 15.13 5.34
N ASN A 126 8.10 14.91 5.16
CA ASN A 126 7.46 15.04 3.84
C ASN A 126 6.50 16.24 3.81
N ASP A 127 6.97 17.40 3.34
CA ASP A 127 6.19 18.60 3.00
C ASP A 127 5.38 18.41 1.69
N PHE A 128 5.01 17.17 1.39
CA PHE A 128 4.48 16.79 0.10
C PHE A 128 2.95 16.74 0.19
N ASP A 129 2.32 17.81 -0.28
CA ASP A 129 0.86 17.89 -0.41
C ASP A 129 0.41 16.98 -1.54
N TYR A 130 -0.02 15.76 -1.19
CA TYR A 130 -0.50 14.75 -2.14
C TYR A 130 -1.80 15.17 -2.83
N ASP A 131 -2.66 15.91 -2.14
CA ASP A 131 -3.93 16.40 -2.70
C ASP A 131 -3.62 17.44 -3.80
N GLN A 132 -2.68 18.34 -3.56
CA GLN A 132 -2.14 19.23 -4.59
C GLN A 132 -1.38 18.45 -5.69
N TYR A 133 -0.54 17.48 -5.32
CA TYR A 133 0.30 16.74 -6.25
C TYR A 133 -0.50 15.86 -7.22
N TYR A 134 -1.66 15.34 -6.82
CA TYR A 134 -2.54 14.55 -7.68
C TYR A 134 -3.77 15.33 -8.17
N SER A 135 -3.94 16.59 -7.77
CA SER A 135 -5.11 17.42 -8.11
C SER A 135 -5.44 17.45 -9.61
N TYR A 136 -4.42 17.48 -10.49
CA TYR A 136 -4.61 17.52 -11.95
C TYR A 136 -4.90 16.15 -12.59
N LEU A 137 -4.92 15.07 -11.80
CA LEU A 137 -5.40 13.75 -12.22
C LEU A 137 -6.89 13.56 -11.93
N ALA A 138 -7.48 14.43 -11.11
CA ALA A 138 -8.88 14.32 -10.73
C ALA A 138 -9.81 14.42 -11.96
N CYS A 139 -10.87 13.62 -11.96
CA CYS A 139 -11.89 13.58 -13.00
C CYS A 139 -11.40 13.18 -14.41
N LEU A 140 -10.19 12.63 -14.54
CA LEU A 140 -9.71 12.06 -15.80
C LEU A 140 -10.17 10.61 -15.94
N ASP A 141 -10.49 10.19 -17.17
CA ASP A 141 -10.83 8.81 -17.49
C ASP A 141 -9.67 8.09 -18.20
N GLU A 142 -9.70 6.76 -18.10
CA GLU A 142 -8.87 5.76 -18.77
C GLU A 142 -7.63 6.28 -19.51
N ARG A 143 -7.82 6.82 -20.74
CA ARG A 143 -6.73 7.23 -21.63
C ARG A 143 -6.03 8.49 -21.14
N ASP A 144 -6.80 9.49 -20.73
CA ASP A 144 -6.24 10.76 -20.26
C ASP A 144 -5.60 10.60 -18.88
N LEU A 145 -6.19 9.79 -18.01
CA LEU A 145 -5.61 9.41 -16.74
C LEU A 145 -4.28 8.67 -16.95
N LYS A 146 -4.25 7.62 -17.79
CA LYS A 146 -3.03 6.85 -18.07
C LYS A 146 -1.91 7.74 -18.62
N ARG A 147 -2.23 8.64 -19.55
CA ARG A 147 -1.27 9.58 -20.13
C ARG A 147 -0.73 10.55 -19.08
N LYS A 148 -1.60 11.18 -18.30
CA LYS A 148 -1.18 12.14 -17.27
C LYS A 148 -0.40 11.49 -16.15
N LEU A 149 -0.76 10.26 -15.78
CA LEU A 149 0.01 9.49 -14.82
C LEU A 149 1.37 9.10 -15.38
N HIS A 150 1.46 8.74 -16.66
CA HIS A 150 2.75 8.50 -17.32
C HIS A 150 3.64 9.75 -17.26
N ASP A 151 3.14 10.91 -17.69
CA ASP A 151 3.87 12.18 -17.67
C ASP A 151 4.36 12.55 -16.25
N LEU A 152 3.62 12.13 -15.21
CA LEU A 152 3.98 12.37 -13.82
C LEU A 152 5.16 11.50 -13.35
N ILE A 153 5.18 10.24 -13.78
CA ILE A 153 6.11 9.22 -13.28
C ILE A 153 7.27 8.94 -14.24
N ASP A 154 7.37 9.64 -15.38
CA ASP A 154 8.38 9.38 -16.41
C ASP A 154 9.79 9.89 -16.07
N ASN A 155 9.94 10.55 -14.93
CA ASN A 155 11.12 11.28 -14.49
C ASN A 155 12.14 10.45 -13.67
N GLN A 156 11.99 9.12 -13.63
CA GLN A 156 12.85 8.24 -12.85
C GLN A 156 14.29 8.18 -13.39
N LYS A 157 15.24 8.05 -12.46
CA LYS A 157 16.68 8.00 -12.79
C LYS A 157 17.17 6.55 -12.76
N ALA A 158 17.72 6.08 -13.88
CA ALA A 158 18.35 4.76 -13.95
C ALA A 158 19.64 4.74 -13.12
N VAL A 159 19.62 4.05 -11.98
CA VAL A 159 20.78 3.92 -11.07
C VAL A 159 21.72 2.76 -11.46
N GLY A 160 21.31 1.93 -12.41
CA GLY A 160 22.01 0.71 -12.82
C GLY A 160 21.72 -0.46 -11.87
N TYR A 161 21.72 -1.69 -12.40
CA TYR A 161 21.20 -2.86 -11.68
C TYR A 161 21.98 -3.19 -10.39
N ASN A 162 23.31 -3.06 -10.39
CA ASN A 162 24.10 -3.32 -9.19
C ASN A 162 23.82 -2.31 -8.08
N SER A 163 23.66 -1.02 -8.44
CA SER A 163 23.28 0.03 -7.49
C SER A 163 21.86 -0.17 -6.98
N ALA A 164 20.92 -0.56 -7.84
CA ALA A 164 19.55 -0.88 -7.44
C ALA A 164 19.53 -1.99 -6.37
N ARG A 165 20.31 -3.05 -6.56
CA ARG A 165 20.46 -4.11 -5.55
C ARG A 165 21.05 -3.60 -4.23
N VAL A 166 22.02 -2.70 -4.30
CA VAL A 166 22.56 -2.03 -3.11
C VAL A 166 21.45 -1.30 -2.35
N TYR A 167 20.65 -0.47 -3.02
CA TYR A 167 19.53 0.24 -2.38
C TYR A 167 18.51 -0.71 -1.75
N ILE A 168 18.11 -1.78 -2.46
CA ILE A 168 17.14 -2.77 -1.99
C ILE A 168 17.60 -3.42 -0.67
N PHE A 169 18.84 -3.92 -0.63
CA PHE A 169 19.33 -4.75 0.49
C PHE A 169 19.97 -3.96 1.64
N ARG A 170 20.38 -2.70 1.41
CA ARG A 170 21.04 -1.88 2.43
C ARG A 170 20.17 -0.79 3.01
N ASP A 171 19.25 -0.25 2.22
CA ASP A 171 18.54 0.97 2.57
C ASP A 171 17.02 0.75 2.62
N LEU A 172 16.42 0.31 1.51
CA LEU A 172 14.96 0.32 1.34
C LEU A 172 14.25 -0.75 2.18
N TYR A 173 14.73 -2.00 2.10
CA TYR A 173 14.12 -3.15 2.77
C TYR A 173 14.96 -3.68 3.94
N ASN A 174 16.01 -2.96 4.33
CA ASN A 174 16.82 -3.32 5.48
C ASN A 174 16.25 -2.64 6.73
N LYS A 175 15.74 -3.44 7.67
CA LYS A 175 15.25 -3.00 8.96
C LYS A 175 16.17 -3.57 10.03
N ASP A 176 16.96 -2.70 10.65
CA ASP A 176 17.89 -3.05 11.73
C ASP A 176 18.85 -4.22 11.41
N GLY A 177 19.33 -4.28 10.17
CA GLY A 177 20.24 -5.32 9.69
C GLY A 177 19.55 -6.61 9.24
N TYR A 178 18.22 -6.61 9.13
CA TYR A 178 17.42 -7.73 8.63
C TYR A 178 16.66 -7.32 7.36
N VAL A 179 16.66 -8.21 6.37
CA VAL A 179 15.87 -8.07 5.14
C VAL A 179 14.90 -9.24 5.09
N GLU A 180 13.62 -8.97 4.89
CA GLU A 180 12.56 -9.97 4.75
C GLU A 180 12.29 -10.27 3.27
N GLY A 181 12.18 -11.55 2.92
CA GLY A 181 11.82 -11.98 1.57
C GLY A 181 10.32 -11.94 1.33
N VAL A 182 9.89 -11.21 0.29
CA VAL A 182 8.47 -10.88 0.06
C VAL A 182 7.54 -12.07 -0.20
N TYR A 183 8.06 -13.21 -0.66
CA TYR A 183 7.21 -14.39 -0.94
C TYR A 183 7.10 -15.36 0.24
N THR A 184 8.08 -15.41 1.14
CA THR A 184 8.09 -16.45 2.19
C THR A 184 8.14 -15.88 3.61
N GLY A 185 8.32 -14.56 3.76
CA GLY A 185 8.56 -13.93 5.06
C GLY A 185 9.88 -14.31 5.72
N LYS A 186 10.74 -15.08 5.04
CA LYS A 186 12.06 -15.44 5.59
C LYS A 186 12.92 -14.20 5.71
N THR A 187 13.45 -13.99 6.91
CA THR A 187 14.38 -12.90 7.18
C THR A 187 15.82 -13.37 7.01
N LEU A 188 16.67 -12.48 6.49
CA LEU A 188 18.10 -12.67 6.37
C LEU A 188 18.80 -11.52 7.07
N LYS A 189 19.68 -11.85 8.03
CA LYS A 189 20.57 -10.88 8.64
C LYS A 189 21.67 -10.49 7.65
N THR A 190 21.66 -9.26 7.17
CA THR A 190 22.67 -8.74 6.25
C THR A 190 22.73 -7.21 6.30
N ASN A 191 23.92 -6.66 6.10
CA ASN A 191 24.14 -5.22 5.87
C ASN A 191 24.70 -4.96 4.45
N ASN A 192 24.70 -5.98 3.60
CA ASN A 192 25.26 -5.96 2.25
C ASN A 192 24.34 -6.73 1.29
N VAL A 193 24.61 -6.61 -0.02
CA VAL A 193 23.94 -7.45 -1.02
C VAL A 193 24.28 -8.92 -0.74
N PRO A 194 23.28 -9.77 -0.44
CA PRO A 194 23.52 -11.15 -0.05
C PRO A 194 23.90 -12.02 -1.25
N ASN A 195 24.37 -13.24 -0.96
CA ASN A 195 24.56 -14.27 -1.98
C ASN A 195 23.21 -14.58 -2.65
N SER A 196 23.17 -14.52 -3.98
CA SER A 196 21.95 -14.72 -4.78
C SER A 196 21.35 -16.12 -4.67
N ASN A 197 22.09 -17.11 -4.18
CA ASN A 197 21.58 -18.46 -3.88
C ASN A 197 20.81 -18.53 -2.54
N ILE A 198 20.89 -17.48 -1.72
CA ILE A 198 20.18 -17.37 -0.44
C ILE A 198 18.99 -16.43 -0.62
N MET A 199 19.27 -15.18 -0.99
CA MET A 199 18.26 -14.15 -1.20
C MET A 199 18.59 -13.39 -2.48
N ASN A 200 17.60 -13.24 -3.35
CA ASN A 200 17.74 -12.64 -4.66
C ASN A 200 16.83 -11.41 -4.80
N THR A 201 17.01 -10.68 -5.90
CA THR A 201 16.10 -9.59 -6.28
C THR A 201 15.02 -10.15 -7.19
N GLU A 202 13.77 -10.00 -6.78
CA GLU A 202 12.57 -10.27 -7.56
C GLU A 202 12.35 -9.17 -8.59
N HIS A 203 11.98 -9.56 -9.81
CA HIS A 203 11.47 -8.66 -10.85
C HIS A 203 9.98 -8.92 -10.99
N THR A 204 9.15 -8.16 -10.29
CA THR A 204 7.70 -8.39 -10.26
C THR A 204 7.12 -8.43 -11.66
N TRP A 205 7.52 -7.49 -12.52
CA TRP A 205 7.40 -7.68 -13.96
C TRP A 205 8.56 -8.53 -14.47
N PRO A 206 8.33 -9.75 -15.00
CA PRO A 206 9.42 -10.67 -15.36
C PRO A 206 10.41 -10.05 -16.35
N GLN A 207 11.71 -10.25 -16.09
CA GLN A 207 12.75 -9.73 -16.99
C GLN A 207 12.63 -10.30 -18.42
N SER A 208 12.10 -11.51 -18.57
CA SER A 208 11.83 -12.15 -19.87
C SER A 208 10.75 -11.44 -20.68
N HIS A 209 9.89 -10.63 -20.04
CA HIS A 209 8.75 -9.98 -20.67
C HIS A 209 9.05 -8.55 -21.15
N PHE A 210 10.31 -8.10 -21.04
CA PHE A 210 10.72 -6.82 -21.62
C PHE A 210 12.08 -6.90 -22.32
N SER A 211 12.22 -6.09 -23.36
CA SER A 211 13.44 -5.96 -24.16
C SER A 211 13.54 -4.54 -24.74
N GLY A 212 14.54 -4.31 -25.59
CA GLY A 212 14.73 -3.02 -26.29
C GLY A 212 15.66 -2.05 -25.58
N SER A 213 15.69 -0.81 -26.08
CA SER A 213 16.61 0.25 -25.64
C SER A 213 16.45 0.63 -24.16
N GLU A 214 15.25 0.46 -23.60
CA GLU A 214 14.95 0.75 -22.19
C GLU A 214 15.14 -0.45 -21.26
N ALA A 215 15.60 -1.61 -21.76
CA ALA A 215 15.68 -2.84 -20.95
C ALA A 215 16.58 -2.68 -19.71
N SER A 216 17.66 -1.89 -19.80
CA SER A 216 18.53 -1.59 -18.67
C SER A 216 17.83 -0.74 -17.60
N THR A 217 17.06 0.28 -18.03
CA THR A 217 16.25 1.12 -17.15
C THR A 217 15.18 0.28 -16.46
N LYS A 218 14.37 -0.47 -17.21
CA LYS A 218 13.35 -1.40 -16.71
C LYS A 218 13.94 -2.36 -15.68
N LYS A 219 15.10 -2.96 -15.97
CA LYS A 219 15.75 -3.93 -15.09
C LYS A 219 16.18 -3.36 -13.73
N CYS A 220 16.50 -2.06 -13.66
CA CYS A 220 17.02 -1.41 -12.45
C CYS A 220 16.03 -0.47 -11.77
N ASP A 221 14.79 -0.43 -12.25
CA ASP A 221 13.73 0.41 -11.69
C ASP A 221 13.25 -0.15 -10.35
N LEU A 222 13.49 0.59 -9.26
CA LEU A 222 13.21 0.16 -7.89
C LEU A 222 11.72 -0.06 -7.60
N HIS A 223 10.81 0.52 -8.38
CA HIS A 223 9.36 0.42 -8.14
C HIS A 223 8.76 -0.97 -8.36
N HIS A 224 9.49 -1.92 -8.96
CA HIS A 224 9.02 -3.31 -9.11
C HIS A 224 10.01 -4.36 -8.58
N LEU A 225 11.08 -3.92 -7.92
CA LEU A 225 12.13 -4.80 -7.39
C LEU A 225 11.95 -5.03 -5.89
N TYR A 226 12.01 -6.30 -5.50
CA TYR A 226 11.82 -6.71 -4.10
C TYR A 226 12.86 -7.76 -3.67
N PRO A 227 13.25 -7.81 -2.40
CA PRO A 227 14.06 -8.91 -1.87
C PRO A 227 13.21 -10.18 -1.73
N THR A 228 13.74 -11.33 -2.08
CA THR A 228 13.00 -12.60 -1.98
C THR A 228 13.93 -13.79 -1.76
N ASP A 229 13.44 -14.85 -1.11
CA ASP A 229 14.16 -16.12 -1.00
C ASP A 229 14.46 -16.67 -2.40
N SER A 230 15.71 -17.07 -2.64
CA SER A 230 16.17 -17.47 -3.97
C SER A 230 15.41 -18.68 -4.55
N LYS A 231 14.99 -19.62 -3.69
CA LYS A 231 14.22 -20.79 -4.11
C LYS A 231 12.79 -20.39 -4.46
N ALA A 232 12.16 -19.55 -3.63
CA ALA A 232 10.82 -19.04 -3.91
C ALA A 232 10.79 -18.24 -5.22
N ASN A 233 11.77 -17.38 -5.46
CA ASN A 233 11.92 -16.65 -6.72
C ASN A 233 12.07 -17.59 -7.92
N SER A 234 12.92 -18.62 -7.79
CA SER A 234 13.09 -19.64 -8.83
C SER A 234 11.79 -20.41 -9.12
N ARG A 235 10.94 -20.61 -8.11
CA ARG A 235 9.60 -21.22 -8.27
C ARG A 235 8.61 -20.27 -8.92
N ARG A 236 8.60 -19.00 -8.53
CA ARG A 236 7.78 -17.94 -9.14
C ARG A 236 8.08 -17.81 -10.64
N SER A 237 9.35 -17.95 -11.04
CA SER A 237 9.76 -17.95 -12.45
C SER A 237 9.24 -16.72 -13.19
N SER A 238 8.49 -16.91 -14.28
CA SER A 238 7.72 -15.88 -14.95
C SER A 238 6.23 -16.23 -15.01
N PHE A 239 5.73 -17.01 -14.03
CA PHE A 239 4.30 -17.32 -13.96
C PHE A 239 3.50 -16.07 -13.61
N ASP A 240 2.30 -16.00 -14.18
CA ASP A 240 1.37 -14.91 -13.91
C ASP A 240 0.89 -14.97 -12.45
N PHE A 241 0.56 -13.81 -11.91
CA PHE A 241 0.02 -13.73 -10.55
C PHE A 241 -1.48 -13.97 -10.55
N GLY A 242 -1.98 -14.73 -9.58
CA GLY A 242 -3.40 -15.00 -9.42
C GLY A 242 -3.67 -15.88 -8.20
N GLU A 243 -4.94 -16.25 -8.01
CA GLU A 243 -5.37 -17.14 -6.93
C GLU A 243 -5.22 -18.62 -7.33
N VAL A 244 -4.52 -19.39 -6.50
CA VAL A 244 -4.21 -20.80 -6.75
C VAL A 244 -5.29 -21.69 -6.17
N ASP A 245 -6.00 -22.41 -7.05
CA ASP A 245 -7.01 -23.40 -6.66
C ASP A 245 -6.39 -24.77 -6.33
N SER A 246 -5.34 -25.17 -7.07
CA SER A 246 -4.68 -26.47 -6.90
C SER A 246 -3.18 -26.30 -6.68
N ILE A 247 -2.76 -26.37 -5.43
CA ILE A 247 -1.39 -26.12 -4.97
C ILE A 247 -0.42 -27.24 -5.40
N THR A 248 0.72 -26.84 -5.97
CA THR A 248 1.87 -27.72 -6.28
C THR A 248 3.09 -27.42 -5.41
N TRP A 249 3.17 -26.21 -4.85
CA TRP A 249 4.16 -25.79 -3.88
C TRP A 249 3.57 -24.67 -3.01
N GLN A 250 3.97 -24.62 -1.74
CA GLN A 250 3.59 -23.57 -0.81
C GLN A 250 4.71 -23.30 0.18
N GLU A 251 4.90 -22.04 0.55
CA GLU A 251 5.82 -21.64 1.62
C GLU A 251 5.53 -20.21 2.08
N GLY A 252 5.43 -19.99 3.40
CA GLY A 252 5.33 -18.65 3.99
C GLY A 252 4.14 -17.81 3.49
N GLY A 253 3.02 -18.46 3.16
CA GLY A 253 1.81 -17.82 2.67
C GLY A 253 1.73 -17.67 1.15
N SER A 254 2.80 -17.94 0.40
CA SER A 254 2.73 -17.98 -1.07
C SER A 254 2.47 -19.39 -1.59
N TYR A 255 1.81 -19.47 -2.74
CA TYR A 255 1.46 -20.69 -3.43
C TYR A 255 1.91 -20.67 -4.90
N LEU A 256 2.31 -21.83 -5.41
CA LEU A 256 2.46 -22.08 -6.84
C LEU A 256 1.54 -23.24 -7.18
N GLY A 257 0.72 -23.10 -8.20
CA GLY A 257 -0.20 -24.15 -8.58
C GLY A 257 -1.01 -23.80 -9.80
N TYR A 258 -2.15 -24.46 -9.96
CA TYR A 258 -3.06 -24.23 -11.06
C TYR A 258 -4.28 -23.45 -10.60
N ASN A 259 -4.73 -22.49 -11.41
CA ASN A 259 -6.04 -21.86 -11.24
C ASN A 259 -7.18 -22.76 -11.76
N THR A 260 -8.43 -22.29 -11.63
CA THR A 260 -9.65 -22.95 -12.12
C THR A 260 -9.61 -23.32 -13.61
N ASN A 261 -8.85 -22.58 -14.42
CA ASN A 261 -8.68 -22.83 -15.86
C ASN A 261 -7.54 -23.81 -16.16
N GLY A 262 -6.84 -24.33 -15.14
CA GLY A 262 -5.71 -25.24 -15.30
C GLY A 262 -4.41 -24.57 -15.74
N HIS A 263 -4.30 -23.23 -15.63
CA HIS A 263 -3.06 -22.51 -15.92
C HIS A 263 -2.17 -22.44 -14.67
N MET A 264 -0.88 -22.69 -14.86
CA MET A 264 0.10 -22.58 -13.78
C MET A 264 0.36 -21.10 -13.45
N ILE A 265 0.13 -20.74 -12.20
CA ILE A 265 0.17 -19.37 -11.68
C ILE A 265 0.81 -19.33 -10.29
N PHE A 266 1.27 -18.15 -9.89
CA PHE A 266 1.87 -17.90 -8.58
C PHE A 266 0.99 -16.96 -7.76
N GLU A 267 0.63 -17.36 -6.54
CA GLU A 267 -0.07 -16.52 -5.58
C GLU A 267 0.93 -16.05 -4.52
N PRO A 268 1.24 -14.75 -4.44
CA PRO A 268 2.06 -14.24 -3.36
C PRO A 268 1.26 -14.23 -2.05
N ARG A 269 1.95 -14.25 -0.90
CA ARG A 269 1.33 -14.02 0.42
C ARG A 269 0.51 -12.73 0.44
N ASP A 270 -0.54 -12.71 1.27
CA ASP A 270 -1.55 -11.65 1.29
C ASP A 270 -0.94 -10.26 1.50
N GLU A 271 0.06 -10.15 2.37
CA GLU A 271 0.77 -8.90 2.68
C GLU A 271 1.55 -8.34 1.48
N HIS A 272 1.80 -9.15 0.44
CA HIS A 272 2.50 -8.75 -0.77
C HIS A 272 1.60 -8.61 -2.01
N LYS A 273 0.34 -9.08 -1.98
CA LYS A 273 -0.59 -8.99 -3.13
C LYS A 273 -0.79 -7.55 -3.61
N GLY A 274 -1.02 -6.62 -2.68
CA GLY A 274 -1.17 -5.21 -3.02
C GLY A 274 0.09 -4.60 -3.66
N ASN A 275 1.27 -4.96 -3.14
CA ASN A 275 2.56 -4.52 -3.69
C ASN A 275 2.74 -4.99 -5.14
N VAL A 276 2.42 -6.26 -5.42
CA VAL A 276 2.44 -6.81 -6.78
C VAL A 276 1.52 -6.03 -7.71
N ALA A 277 0.27 -5.79 -7.30
CA ALA A 277 -0.69 -5.04 -8.11
C ALA A 277 -0.18 -3.63 -8.45
N ARG A 278 0.35 -2.89 -7.46
CA ARG A 278 0.93 -1.55 -7.65
C ARG A 278 2.15 -1.58 -8.58
N ALA A 279 3.05 -2.54 -8.41
CA ALA A 279 4.24 -2.68 -9.24
C ALA A 279 3.90 -2.99 -10.70
N ILE A 280 2.94 -3.89 -10.95
CA ILE A 280 2.47 -4.21 -12.31
C ILE A 280 1.77 -3.01 -12.95
N PHE A 281 0.90 -2.32 -12.21
CA PHE A 281 0.23 -1.11 -12.67
C PHE A 281 1.23 0.00 -13.02
N TYR A 282 2.15 0.31 -12.09
CA TYR A 282 3.24 1.26 -12.33
C TYR A 282 4.02 0.91 -13.59
N PHE A 283 4.45 -0.35 -13.73
CA PHE A 283 5.27 -0.77 -14.86
C PHE A 283 4.52 -0.65 -16.19
N SER A 284 3.25 -1.04 -16.20
CA SER A 284 2.35 -0.90 -17.35
C SER A 284 2.21 0.56 -17.79
N VAL A 285 1.94 1.47 -16.86
CA VAL A 285 1.78 2.90 -17.15
C VAL A 285 3.11 3.52 -17.56
N ARG A 286 4.17 3.27 -16.79
CA ARG A 286 5.48 3.88 -17.01
C ARG A 286 6.12 3.46 -18.32
N TYR A 287 6.06 2.18 -18.66
CA TYR A 287 6.74 1.64 -19.84
C TYR A 287 5.78 1.32 -20.99
N ASN A 288 4.53 1.79 -20.88
CA ASN A 288 3.44 1.54 -21.79
C ASN A 288 3.35 0.06 -22.21
N GLN A 289 3.52 -0.85 -21.25
CA GLN A 289 3.41 -2.28 -21.48
C GLN A 289 1.95 -2.72 -21.33
N SER A 290 1.53 -3.69 -22.13
CA SER A 290 0.21 -4.28 -21.96
C SER A 290 0.26 -5.33 -20.86
N VAL A 291 -0.68 -5.26 -19.92
CA VAL A 291 -0.91 -6.33 -18.95
C VAL A 291 -1.73 -7.39 -19.66
N ASN A 292 -1.07 -8.27 -20.40
CA ASN A 292 -1.68 -9.44 -21.02
C ASN A 292 -1.08 -10.68 -20.36
N HIS A 293 -1.34 -10.80 -19.06
CA HIS A 293 -0.76 -11.80 -18.17
C HIS A 293 -1.91 -12.31 -17.30
#